data_AF-A0A9E6D9C1-F1
#
_entry.id   AF-A0A9E6D9C1-F1
#
_cell.length_a   1.000
_cell.length_b   1.000
_cell.length_c   1.000
_cell.angle_alpha   90.00
_cell.angle_beta   90.00
_cell.angle_gamma   90.00
#
_symmetry.space_group_name_H-M   'P 1'
#
loop_
_entity.id
_entity.type
_entity.pdbx_description
1 polymer ?
#
loop_
_entity_poly.entity_id
_entity_poly.type
_entity_poly.pdbx_seq_one_letter_code
_entity_poly.pdbx_strand_id
1 'polypeptide(L)'
;MEINVYRHTYNVKGDRNIIGDLFIDGQFFCYTLEDERRPDGLKVYGETAIPVGTYNVKVTRSNRFKRLMPILLDVPMFSGIRIHGGNSSKDTLGCILVAFKTDYKRIWKTAEKFLTKELRAAIDNDDFITITIEDRCLTYDKYKKQLK
;
A
#
# COMPACT_ATOMS: atom_id res chain seq x y z
N MET A 1 4.35 -0.53 16.88
CA MET A 1 3.70 0.34 15.87
C MET A 1 2.77 -0.50 15.00
N GLU A 2 1.53 -0.05 14.81
CA GLU A 2 0.55 -0.66 13.93
C GLU A 2 0.35 0.19 12.67
N ILE A 3 0.33 -0.45 11.51
CA ILE A 3 -0.03 0.18 10.23
C ILE A 3 -1.30 -0.50 9.72
N ASN A 4 -2.26 0.29 9.26
CA ASN A 4 -3.45 -0.24 8.60
C ASN A 4 -3.54 0.31 7.17
N VAL A 5 -3.79 -0.55 6.19
CA VAL A 5 -4.15 -0.17 4.83
C VAL A 5 -5.57 -0.60 4.55
N TYR A 6 -6.43 0.39 4.30
CA TYR A 6 -7.82 0.14 3.92
C TYR A 6 -7.98 0.37 2.43
N ARG A 7 -8.22 -0.71 1.70
CA ARG A 7 -8.42 -0.72 0.25
C ARG A 7 -9.85 -0.35 -0.08
N HIS A 8 -10.02 0.67 -0.90
CA HIS A 8 -11.31 1.08 -1.44
C HIS A 8 -11.46 0.46 -2.83
N THR A 9 -12.19 -0.64 -2.91
CA THR A 9 -12.48 -1.31 -4.18
C THR A 9 -13.51 -0.50 -4.96
N TYR A 10 -13.06 0.30 -5.91
CA TYR A 10 -13.95 0.95 -6.85
C TYR A 10 -14.24 -0.01 -8.00
N ASN A 11 -15.49 -0.46 -8.15
CA ASN A 11 -15.95 -1.18 -9.34
C ASN A 11 -16.06 -0.19 -10.53
N VAL A 12 -14.95 0.39 -10.96
CA VAL A 12 -14.89 1.28 -12.12
C VAL A 12 -14.48 0.44 -13.32
N LYS A 13 -15.40 0.32 -14.29
CA LYS A 13 -15.17 -0.38 -15.54
C LYS A 13 -13.93 0.23 -16.25
N GLY A 14 -12.85 -0.55 -16.33
CA GLY A 14 -11.66 -0.20 -17.11
C GLY A 14 -10.44 0.30 -16.32
N ASP A 15 -10.56 0.56 -15.01
CA ASP A 15 -9.39 0.89 -14.17
C ASP A 15 -9.04 -0.33 -13.31
N ARG A 16 -7.85 -0.90 -13.54
CA ARG A 16 -7.36 -2.13 -12.89
C ARG A 16 -6.37 -1.80 -11.78
N ASN A 17 -6.82 -1.00 -10.82
CA ASN A 17 -6.03 -0.65 -9.65
C ASN A 17 -6.91 -0.58 -8.40
N ILE A 18 -6.26 -0.60 -7.24
CA ILE A 18 -6.91 -0.39 -5.95
C ILE A 18 -6.30 0.86 -5.34
N ILE A 19 -7.16 1.80 -4.94
CA ILE A 19 -6.76 2.94 -4.12
C ILE A 19 -7.10 2.62 -2.68
N GLY A 20 -6.29 3.09 -1.74
CA GLY A 20 -6.57 2.95 -0.33
C GLY A 20 -6.05 4.10 0.50
N ASP A 21 -6.23 3.95 1.80
CA ASP A 21 -5.71 4.86 2.82
C ASP A 21 -4.80 4.08 3.76
N LEU A 22 -3.64 4.65 4.09
CA LEU A 22 -2.69 4.13 5.06
C LEU A 22 -2.77 4.94 6.34
N PHE A 23 -2.88 4.24 7.46
CA PHE A 23 -2.90 4.78 8.81
C PHE A 23 -1.69 4.25 9.59
N ILE A 24 -1.15 5.06 10.49
CA ILE A 24 -0.15 4.66 11.49
C ILE A 24 -0.75 4.92 12.86
N ASP A 25 -0.84 3.88 13.69
CA ASP A 25 -1.42 3.92 15.04
C ASP A 25 -2.80 4.62 15.07
N GLY A 26 -3.63 4.31 14.07
CA GLY A 26 -4.99 4.86 13.91
C GLY A 26 -5.08 6.27 13.30
N GLN A 27 -3.97 6.95 13.04
CA GLN A 27 -3.96 8.27 12.41
C GLN A 27 -3.72 8.18 10.90
N PHE A 28 -4.54 8.88 10.10
CA PHE A 28 -4.35 8.92 8.65
C PHE A 28 -2.97 9.48 8.31
N PHE A 29 -2.25 8.75 7.45
CA PHE A 29 -0.89 9.11 7.05
C PHE A 29 -0.82 9.50 5.57
N CYS A 30 -1.29 8.64 4.67
CA CYS A 30 -1.23 8.89 3.23
C CYS A 30 -2.19 8.00 2.43
N TYR A 31 -2.29 8.25 1.11
CA TYR A 31 -3.04 7.40 0.19
C TYR A 31 -2.16 6.28 -0.37
N THR A 32 -2.78 5.16 -0.72
CA THR A 32 -2.13 4.02 -1.37
C THR A 32 -2.65 3.78 -2.79
N LEU A 33 -1.81 3.16 -3.63
CA LEU A 33 -2.22 2.60 -4.92
C LEU A 33 -1.54 1.25 -5.13
N GLU A 34 -2.34 0.24 -5.47
CA GLU A 34 -1.89 -1.13 -5.75
C GLU A 34 -2.45 -1.62 -7.09
N ASP A 35 -1.94 -2.76 -7.55
CA ASP A 35 -2.54 -3.50 -8.67
C ASP A 35 -3.98 -3.95 -8.37
N GLU A 36 -4.68 -4.46 -9.38
CA GLU A 36 -6.01 -5.04 -9.16
C GLU A 36 -5.96 -6.26 -8.23
N ARG A 37 -7.04 -6.43 -7.46
CA ARG A 37 -7.26 -7.65 -6.67
C ARG A 37 -7.78 -8.72 -7.62
N ARG A 38 -7.21 -9.92 -7.51
CA ARG A 38 -7.66 -11.10 -8.25
C ARG A 38 -8.26 -12.14 -7.30
N PRO A 39 -9.07 -13.08 -7.81
CA PRO A 39 -9.50 -14.24 -7.05
C PRO A 39 -8.31 -14.99 -6.43
N ASP A 40 -8.53 -15.58 -5.27
CA ASP A 40 -7.49 -16.27 -4.54
C ASP A 40 -6.86 -17.40 -5.38
N GLY A 41 -5.53 -17.51 -5.30
CA GLY A 41 -4.74 -18.45 -6.12
C GLY A 41 -4.44 -17.95 -7.54
N LEU A 42 -5.09 -16.89 -8.03
CA LEU A 42 -4.76 -16.28 -9.32
C LEU A 42 -3.77 -15.13 -9.14
N LYS A 43 -2.57 -15.29 -9.69
CA LYS A 43 -1.53 -14.26 -9.70
C LYS A 43 -1.00 -14.04 -11.12
N VAL A 44 -1.10 -12.80 -11.58
CA VAL A 44 -0.39 -12.29 -12.76
C VAL A 44 0.79 -11.45 -12.26
N TYR A 45 2.00 -11.80 -12.69
CA TYR A 45 3.21 -11.11 -12.29
C TYR A 45 3.13 -9.62 -12.62
N GLY A 46 3.29 -8.77 -11.61
CA GLY A 46 3.29 -7.33 -11.74
C GLY A 46 1.94 -6.67 -12.04
N GLU A 47 0.85 -7.44 -11.94
CA GLU A 47 -0.52 -6.96 -12.16
C GLU A 47 -1.48 -7.57 -11.13
N THR A 48 -1.01 -7.85 -9.92
CA THR A 48 -1.82 -8.44 -8.85
C THR A 48 -1.43 -7.89 -7.50
N ALA A 49 -2.39 -7.31 -6.78
CA ALA A 49 -2.19 -6.87 -5.41
C ALA A 49 -1.97 -8.06 -4.46
N ILE A 50 -1.22 -7.82 -3.38
CA ILE A 50 -0.99 -8.83 -2.35
C ILE A 50 -2.29 -9.18 -1.62
N PRO A 51 -2.41 -10.40 -1.05
CA PRO A 51 -3.62 -10.77 -0.32
C PRO A 51 -3.85 -9.88 0.90
N VAL A 52 -5.12 -9.76 1.30
CA VAL A 52 -5.49 -9.17 2.60
C VAL A 52 -4.88 -10.00 3.73
N GLY A 53 -4.61 -9.37 4.87
CA GLY A 53 -3.98 -10.03 6.02
C GLY A 53 -3.02 -9.12 6.76
N THR A 54 -2.37 -9.68 7.77
CA THR A 54 -1.40 -8.97 8.61
C THR A 54 0.01 -9.49 8.35
N TYR A 55 0.94 -8.59 8.10
CA TYR A 55 2.33 -8.89 7.76
C TYR A 55 3.29 -8.16 8.68
N ASN A 56 4.44 -8.76 8.95
CA ASN A 56 5.54 -8.07 9.61
C ASN A 56 6.23 -7.12 8.63
N VAL A 57 6.61 -5.94 9.11
CA VAL A 57 7.33 -4.93 8.32
C VAL A 57 8.72 -4.71 8.87
N LYS A 58 9.70 -4.64 7.97
CA LYS A 58 11.07 -4.20 8.28
C LYS A 58 11.50 -3.08 7.35
N VAL A 59 12.58 -2.38 7.71
CA VAL A 59 13.27 -1.47 6.78
C VAL A 59 14.59 -2.10 6.38
N THR A 60 14.75 -2.40 5.09
CA THR A 60 15.97 -3.05 4.56
C THR A 60 16.48 -2.34 3.32
N ARG A 61 17.73 -2.57 2.93
CA ARG A 61 18.27 -1.99 1.69
C ARG A 61 17.67 -2.69 0.47
N SER A 62 17.10 -1.91 -0.46
CA SER A 62 16.56 -2.43 -1.71
C SER A 62 17.65 -2.65 -2.75
N ASN A 63 17.69 -3.83 -3.36
CA ASN A 63 18.59 -4.12 -4.48
C ASN A 63 18.24 -3.33 -5.75
N ARG A 64 16.96 -3.01 -5.95
CA ARG A 64 16.47 -2.23 -7.11
C ARG A 64 16.70 -0.74 -6.91
N PHE A 65 16.21 -0.19 -5.80
CA PHE A 65 16.24 1.26 -5.54
C PHE A 65 17.51 1.75 -4.84
N LYS A 66 18.39 0.82 -4.43
CA LYS A 66 19.69 1.08 -3.79
C LYS A 66 19.65 1.88 -2.48
N ARG A 67 18.49 1.97 -1.83
CA ARG A 67 18.25 2.70 -0.58
C ARG A 67 17.41 1.89 0.42
N LEU A 68 17.37 2.34 1.67
CA LEU A 68 16.55 1.74 2.74
C LEU A 68 15.07 2.03 2.51
N MET A 69 14.23 1.00 2.56
CA MET A 69 12.80 1.10 2.31
C MET A 69 12.03 0.02 3.10
N PRO A 70 10.75 0.25 3.43
CA PRO A 70 9.89 -0.75 4.05
C PRO A 70 9.74 -1.97 3.15
N ILE A 71 9.78 -3.15 3.75
CA ILE A 71 9.53 -4.45 3.11
C ILE A 71 8.55 -5.25 3.99
N LEU A 72 7.55 -5.85 3.35
CA LEU A 72 6.65 -6.81 3.99
C LEU A 72 7.29 -8.20 3.94
N LEU A 73 7.21 -8.93 5.04
CA LEU A 73 7.74 -10.28 5.17
C LEU A 73 6.64 -11.32 4.98
N ASP A 74 7.03 -12.49 4.47
CA ASP A 74 6.20 -13.71 4.40
C ASP A 74 4.86 -13.53 3.68
N VAL A 75 4.83 -12.67 2.65
CA VAL A 75 3.64 -12.43 1.84
C VAL A 75 3.36 -13.64 0.93
N PRO A 76 2.23 -14.35 1.08
CA PRO A 76 1.95 -15.58 0.33
C PRO A 76 2.01 -15.38 -1.18
N MET A 77 2.76 -16.23 -1.89
CA MET A 77 2.96 -16.16 -3.35
C MET A 77 3.73 -14.93 -3.85
N PHE A 78 4.22 -14.04 -2.99
CA PHE A 78 5.01 -12.86 -3.38
C PHE A 78 6.39 -12.86 -2.72
N SER A 79 7.31 -12.08 -3.29
CA SER A 79 8.64 -11.91 -2.75
C SER A 79 9.10 -10.47 -2.96
N GLY A 80 9.76 -9.89 -1.96
CA GLY A 80 10.35 -8.55 -2.10
C GLY A 80 9.34 -7.42 -2.16
N ILE A 81 8.14 -7.61 -1.59
CA ILE A 81 7.08 -6.59 -1.56
C ILE A 81 7.50 -5.41 -0.71
N ARG A 82 7.52 -4.23 -1.32
CA ARG A 82 7.97 -2.98 -0.70
C ARG A 82 6.81 -2.01 -0.58
N ILE A 83 6.99 -0.99 0.26
CA ILE A 83 6.12 0.20 0.26
C ILE A 83 6.92 1.35 -0.33
N HIS A 84 6.45 1.93 -1.45
CA HIS A 84 7.25 2.91 -2.18
C HIS A 84 6.48 4.00 -2.92
N GLY A 85 7.19 5.00 -3.44
CA GLY A 85 6.58 6.02 -4.28
C GLY A 85 6.32 5.52 -5.71
N GLY A 86 5.27 6.02 -6.33
CA GLY A 86 4.93 5.79 -7.73
C GLY A 86 3.74 6.65 -8.11
N ASN A 87 3.24 6.53 -9.33
CA ASN A 87 2.15 7.36 -9.82
C ASN A 87 0.91 6.55 -10.24
N SER A 88 1.09 5.30 -10.68
CA SER A 88 0.04 4.44 -11.21
C SER A 88 0.32 2.96 -10.97
N SER A 89 -0.64 2.08 -11.28
CA SER A 89 -0.49 0.62 -11.09
C SER A 89 0.70 0.04 -11.87
N LYS A 90 1.10 0.67 -12.98
CA LYS A 90 2.29 0.28 -13.74
C LYS A 90 3.60 0.38 -12.95
N ASP A 91 3.60 1.14 -11.86
CA ASP A 91 4.78 1.33 -11.01
C ASP A 91 4.85 0.32 -9.86
N THR A 92 3.78 -0.42 -9.57
CA THR A 92 3.65 -1.26 -8.36
C THR A 92 4.53 -2.51 -8.46
N LEU A 93 4.42 -3.28 -9.54
CA LEU A 93 4.82 -4.69 -9.62
C LEU A 93 4.35 -5.52 -8.39
N GLY A 94 3.11 -5.31 -7.94
CA GLY A 94 2.55 -5.90 -6.72
C GLY A 94 3.00 -5.25 -5.39
N CYS A 95 3.81 -4.19 -5.42
CA CYS A 95 4.14 -3.39 -4.23
C CYS A 95 3.01 -2.41 -3.87
N ILE A 96 3.04 -1.92 -2.65
CA ILE A 96 2.13 -0.86 -2.18
C ILE A 96 2.74 0.49 -2.53
N LEU A 97 2.09 1.27 -3.38
CA LEU A 97 2.52 2.64 -3.62
C LEU A 97 1.93 3.58 -2.58
N VAL A 98 2.66 4.63 -2.19
CA VAL A 98 2.25 5.61 -1.17
C VAL A 98 2.50 7.04 -1.62
N ALA A 99 1.50 7.91 -1.45
CA ALA A 99 1.63 9.34 -1.72
C ALA A 99 0.64 10.21 -0.93
N PHE A 100 0.95 11.48 -0.79
CA PHE A 100 0.11 12.44 -0.04
C PHE A 100 -1.06 13.02 -0.85
N LYS A 101 -1.10 12.79 -2.17
CA LYS A 101 -2.18 13.28 -3.03
C LYS A 101 -2.68 12.18 -3.96
N THR A 102 -3.98 12.23 -4.26
CA THR A 102 -4.65 11.34 -5.21
C THR A 102 -5.83 12.04 -5.88
N ASP A 103 -6.18 11.60 -7.08
CA ASP A 103 -7.44 11.89 -7.77
C ASP A 103 -8.31 10.63 -7.90
N TYR A 104 -7.96 9.57 -7.16
CA TYR A 104 -8.59 8.24 -7.16
C TYR A 104 -8.42 7.44 -8.44
N LYS A 105 -7.52 7.88 -9.33
CA LYS A 105 -7.03 7.10 -10.47
C LYS A 105 -5.50 6.98 -10.43
N ARG A 106 -4.86 7.98 -9.87
CA ARG A 106 -3.41 8.11 -9.71
C ARG A 106 -3.10 8.69 -8.34
N ILE A 107 -1.83 8.59 -7.97
CA ILE A 107 -1.28 9.20 -6.77
C ILE A 107 -0.04 10.03 -7.12
N TRP A 108 0.30 11.05 -6.32
CA TRP A 108 1.51 11.85 -6.50
C TRP A 108 1.92 12.54 -5.20
N LYS A 109 3.14 13.12 -5.20
CA LYS A 109 3.85 13.56 -3.98
C LYS A 109 4.10 12.40 -3.03
N THR A 110 5.05 11.54 -3.42
CA THR A 110 5.41 10.32 -2.67
C THR A 110 5.55 10.56 -1.16
N ALA A 111 4.99 9.64 -0.38
CA ALA A 111 5.10 9.62 1.08
C ALA A 111 6.21 8.66 1.58
N GLU A 112 6.88 7.93 0.67
CA GLU A 112 7.80 6.84 1.00
C GLU A 112 8.93 7.25 1.95
N LYS A 113 9.58 8.39 1.72
CA LYS A 113 10.66 8.86 2.62
C LYS A 113 10.16 9.16 4.03
N PHE A 114 8.96 9.74 4.14
CA PHE A 114 8.35 10.06 5.43
C PHE A 114 7.96 8.78 6.16
N LEU A 115 7.29 7.85 5.47
CA LEU A 115 6.95 6.54 6.03
C LEU A 115 8.20 5.80 6.49
N THR A 116 9.24 5.75 5.65
CA THR A 116 10.51 5.09 5.99
C THR A 116 11.14 5.69 7.25
N LYS A 117 11.04 7.01 7.43
CA LYS A 117 11.54 7.69 8.63
C LYS A 117 10.77 7.26 9.88
N GLU A 118 9.43 7.26 9.82
CA GLU A 118 8.57 6.83 10.94
C GLU A 118 8.86 5.37 11.33
N LEU A 119 8.92 4.46 10.35
CA LEU A 119 9.18 3.04 10.63
C LEU A 119 10.58 2.80 11.20
N ARG A 120 11.57 3.59 10.77
CA ARG A 120 12.91 3.51 11.34
C ARG A 120 12.94 3.98 12.79
N ALA A 121 12.27 5.09 13.10
CA ALA A 121 12.19 5.58 14.48
C ALA A 121 11.55 4.54 15.41
N ALA A 122 10.50 3.85 14.95
CA ALA A 122 9.91 2.73 15.67
C ALA A 122 10.89 1.57 15.86
N ILE A 123 11.59 1.14 14.81
CA ILE A 123 12.62 0.07 14.93
C ILE A 123 13.74 0.47 15.89
N ASP A 124 14.21 1.72 15.84
CA ASP A 124 15.27 2.23 16.72
C ASP A 124 14.82 2.28 18.19
N ASN A 125 13.51 2.26 18.45
CA ASN A 125 12.89 2.12 19.77
C ASN A 125 12.52 0.66 20.12
N ASP A 126 13.04 -0.32 19.37
CA ASP A 126 12.74 -1.76 19.51
C ASP A 126 11.25 -2.13 19.31
N ASP A 127 10.48 -1.29 18.61
CA ASP A 127 9.08 -1.61 18.31
C ASP A 127 8.97 -2.68 17.22
N PHE A 128 8.06 -3.62 17.46
CA PHE A 128 7.55 -4.48 16.39
C PHE A 128 6.56 -3.70 15.51
N ILE A 129 6.74 -3.83 14.20
CA ILE A 129 5.90 -3.15 13.19
C ILE A 129 5.11 -4.20 12.42
N THR A 130 3.79 -4.03 12.44
CA THR A 130 2.87 -4.85 11.64
C THR A 130 2.09 -3.96 10.68
N ILE A 131 1.70 -4.54 9.54
CA ILE A 131 0.78 -3.92 8.59
C ILE A 131 -0.41 -4.85 8.37
N THR A 132 -1.60 -4.37 8.65
CA THR A 132 -2.86 -5.06 8.38
C THR A 132 -3.52 -4.46 7.16
N ILE A 133 -3.84 -5.28 6.17
CA ILE A 133 -4.45 -4.89 4.92
C ILE A 133 -5.85 -5.46 4.84
N GLU A 134 -6.85 -4.59 4.65
CA GLU A 134 -8.26 -4.95 4.59
C GLU A 134 -8.96 -4.30 3.40
N ASP A 135 -9.89 -5.02 2.79
CA ASP A 135 -10.81 -4.46 1.80
C ASP A 135 -11.99 -3.78 2.50
N ARG A 136 -12.18 -2.49 2.26
CA ARG A 136 -13.37 -1.75 2.70
C ARG A 136 -14.25 -1.42 1.49
N CYS A 137 -15.47 -1.95 1.52
CA CYS A 137 -16.48 -1.63 0.50
C CYS A 137 -17.02 -0.20 0.71
N LEU A 138 -16.40 0.77 0.06
CA LEU A 138 -17.05 2.03 -0.26
C LEU A 138 -17.64 1.92 -1.66
N THR A 139 -18.97 1.84 -1.77
CA THR A 139 -19.63 2.10 -3.06
C THR A 139 -19.19 3.48 -3.55
N TYR A 140 -18.79 3.58 -4.84
CA TYR A 140 -18.33 4.84 -5.45
C TYR A 140 -19.26 6.04 -5.16
N ASP A 141 -20.56 5.80 -5.05
CA ASP A 141 -21.58 6.82 -4.74
C ASP A 141 -21.53 7.35 -3.30
N LYS A 142 -21.19 6.51 -2.31
CA LYS A 142 -20.96 6.97 -0.92
C LYS A 142 -19.70 7.81 -0.84
N TYR A 143 -18.68 7.44 -1.63
CA TYR A 143 -17.41 8.15 -1.68
C TYR A 143 -17.55 9.56 -2.29
N LYS A 144 -18.25 9.67 -3.43
CA LYS A 144 -18.45 10.96 -4.12
C LYS A 144 -19.22 11.99 -3.29
N LYS A 145 -20.02 11.56 -2.31
CA LYS A 145 -20.72 12.44 -1.36
C LYS A 145 -19.80 13.04 -0.30
N GLN A 146 -18.65 12.43 -0.01
CA GLN A 146 -17.63 12.98 0.90
C GLN A 146 -16.69 13.98 0.20
N LEU A 147 -16.73 14.06 -1.13
CA LEU A 147 -15.95 14.99 -1.96
C LEU A 147 -16.67 16.32 -2.23
N LYS A 148 -17.86 16.53 -1.67
CA LYS A 148 -18.62 17.79 -1.70
C LYS A 148 -18.65 18.39 -0.30
#